data_AF-A0A0F9SFH4-F1
#
_entry.id   AF-A0A0F9SFH4-F1
#
_cell.length_a   1.000
_cell.length_b   1.000
_cell.length_c   1.000
_cell.angle_alpha   90.00
_cell.angle_beta   90.00
_cell.angle_gamma   90.00
#
_symmetry.space_group_name_H-M   'P 1'
#
loop_
_entity.id
_entity.type
_entity.pdbx_description
1 polymer ?
#
loop_
_entity_poly.entity_id
_entity_poly.type
_entity_poly.pdbx_seq_one_letter_code
_entity_poly.pdbx_strand_id
1 'polypeptide(L)'
;TIRKTILELGVKYNRLQIAEIAEKCGEPEDCIILVAQDVIKNKEIYAEYFKSTKSLVFDQRANIDEIDKLMEAYKEWEEKEVGKK
;
A
#
# COMPACT_ATOMS: atom_id res chain seq x y z
N THR A 1 3.90 8.69 -8.23
CA THR A 1 2.84 8.01 -8.98
C THR A 1 1.77 7.57 -8.01
N ILE A 2 0.50 7.55 -8.42
CA ILE A 2 -0.66 7.22 -7.56
C ILE A 2 -0.42 5.94 -6.73
N ARG A 3 0.11 4.89 -7.36
CA ARG A 3 0.46 3.61 -6.72
C ARG A 3 1.37 3.77 -5.49
N LYS A 4 2.51 4.48 -5.65
CA LYS A 4 3.45 4.71 -4.55
C LYS A 4 2.81 5.48 -3.41
N THR A 5 2.01 6.48 -3.74
CA THR A 5 1.31 7.28 -2.74
C THR A 5 0.31 6.45 -1.94
N ILE A 6 -0.46 5.57 -2.58
CA ILE A 6 -1.39 4.67 -1.88
C ILE A 6 -0.64 3.71 -0.95
N LEU A 7 0.47 3.12 -1.41
CA LEU A 7 1.30 2.22 -0.59
C LEU A 7 1.85 2.94 0.65
N GLU A 8 2.47 4.12 0.47
CA GLU A 8 3.02 4.90 1.57
C GLU A 8 1.95 5.35 2.58
N LEU A 9 0.77 5.70 2.08
CA LEU A 9 -0.34 6.16 2.92
C LEU A 9 -1.00 5.00 3.67
N GLY A 10 -1.07 3.80 3.09
CA GLY A 10 -1.69 2.63 3.70
C GLY A 10 -0.90 2.05 4.88
N VAL A 11 0.37 2.40 5.03
CA VAL A 11 1.17 2.12 6.24
C VAL A 11 1.00 3.20 7.32
N LYS A 12 0.62 4.42 6.93
CA LYS A 12 0.57 5.61 7.82
C LYS A 12 -0.83 5.91 8.35
N TYR A 13 -1.87 5.63 7.57
CA TYR A 13 -3.26 5.96 7.89
C TYR A 13 -4.17 4.73 7.83
N ASN A 14 -5.10 4.62 8.76
CA ASN A 14 -6.11 3.56 8.79
C ASN A 14 -7.22 3.78 7.76
N ARG A 15 -7.48 5.04 7.40
CA ARG A 15 -8.53 5.40 6.46
C ARG A 15 -8.19 6.71 5.78
N LEU A 16 -8.46 6.80 4.48
CA LEU A 16 -8.37 8.02 3.70
C LEU A 16 -9.53 8.13 2.72
N GLN A 17 -10.02 9.35 2.52
CA GLN A 17 -10.93 9.65 1.42
C GLN A 17 -10.16 9.74 0.10
N ILE A 18 -10.82 9.34 -1.00
CA ILE A 18 -10.23 9.46 -2.34
C ILE A 18 -9.88 10.93 -2.65
N ALA A 19 -10.69 11.88 -2.18
CA ALA A 19 -10.42 13.32 -2.34
C ALA A 19 -9.09 13.74 -1.69
N GLU A 20 -8.75 13.23 -0.50
CA GLU A 20 -7.48 13.53 0.18
C GLU A 20 -6.28 12.96 -0.59
N ILE A 21 -6.45 11.78 -1.19
CA ILE A 21 -5.42 11.15 -2.03
C ILE A 21 -5.28 11.93 -3.35
N ALA A 22 -6.39 12.42 -3.91
CA ALA A 22 -6.42 13.23 -5.12
C ALA A 22 -5.67 14.54 -4.93
N GLU A 23 -5.92 15.23 -3.83
CA GLU A 23 -5.21 16.44 -3.46
C GLU A 23 -3.70 16.21 -3.32
N LYS A 24 -3.29 15.10 -2.70
CA LYS A 24 -1.87 14.74 -2.56
C LYS A 24 -1.20 14.39 -3.89
N CYS A 25 -1.92 13.73 -4.80
CA CYS A 25 -1.36 13.26 -6.07
C CYS A 25 -1.47 14.30 -7.19
N GLY A 26 -2.40 15.26 -7.09
CA GLY A 26 -2.78 16.14 -8.20
C GLY A 26 -3.51 15.41 -9.33
N GLU A 27 -4.15 14.28 -9.03
CA GLU A 27 -4.71 13.35 -10.01
C GLU A 27 -6.23 13.20 -9.84
N PRO A 28 -6.99 12.86 -10.91
CA PRO A 28 -8.44 12.67 -10.82
C PRO A 28 -8.83 11.52 -9.88
N GLU A 29 -9.94 11.68 -9.16
CA GLU A 29 -10.48 10.65 -8.25
C GLU A 29 -10.68 9.30 -8.95
N ASP A 30 -11.16 9.30 -10.20
CA ASP A 30 -11.42 8.08 -10.96
C ASP A 30 -10.14 7.28 -11.24
N CYS A 31 -9.04 7.97 -11.55
CA CYS A 31 -7.73 7.34 -11.73
C CYS A 31 -7.26 6.69 -10.43
N ILE A 32 -7.50 7.35 -9.30
CA ILE A 32 -7.11 6.85 -7.97
C ILE A 32 -7.91 5.62 -7.59
N ILE A 33 -9.22 5.62 -7.85
CA ILE A 33 -10.08 4.46 -7.59
C ILE A 33 -9.61 3.26 -8.43
N LEU A 34 -9.33 3.46 -9.72
CA LEU A 34 -8.83 2.39 -10.59
C LEU A 34 -7.52 1.81 -10.08
N VAL A 35 -6.55 2.68 -9.74
CA VAL A 35 -5.25 2.23 -9.22
C VAL A 35 -5.40 1.57 -7.86
N ALA A 36 -6.24 2.11 -6.97
CA ALA A 36 -6.50 1.53 -5.66
C ALA A 36 -7.09 0.11 -5.76
N GLN A 37 -8.06 -0.09 -6.64
CA GLN A 37 -8.63 -1.41 -6.89
C GLN A 37 -7.60 -2.38 -7.46
N ASP A 38 -6.72 -1.91 -8.36
CA ASP A 38 -5.65 -2.72 -8.93
C ASP A 38 -4.66 -3.19 -7.84
N VAL A 39 -4.16 -2.29 -7.00
CA VAL A 39 -3.20 -2.64 -5.92
C VAL A 39 -3.81 -3.57 -4.86
N ILE A 40 -5.10 -3.38 -4.55
CA ILE A 40 -5.81 -4.27 -3.61
C ILE A 40 -5.97 -5.66 -4.24
N LYS A 41 -6.39 -5.73 -5.51
CA LYS A 41 -6.57 -6.98 -6.24
C LYS A 41 -5.26 -7.76 -6.37
N ASN A 42 -4.16 -7.06 -6.60
CA ASN A 42 -2.83 -7.65 -6.69
C ASN A 42 -2.22 -7.98 -5.32
N LYS A 43 -2.94 -7.71 -4.21
CA LYS A 43 -2.46 -7.88 -2.84
C LYS A 43 -1.17 -7.11 -2.53
N GLU A 44 -0.93 -6.03 -3.26
CA GLU A 44 0.17 -5.09 -2.97
C GLU A 44 -0.14 -4.27 -1.71
N ILE A 45 -1.42 -4.12 -1.38
CA ILE A 45 -1.87 -3.49 -0.14
C ILE A 45 -3.14 -4.16 0.37
N TYR A 46 -3.24 -4.29 1.69
CA TYR A 46 -4.42 -4.73 2.37
C TYR A 46 -5.31 -3.52 2.68
N ALA A 47 -6.35 -3.35 1.88
CA ALA A 47 -7.33 -2.29 2.04
C ALA A 47 -8.69 -2.67 1.44
N GLU A 48 -9.73 -1.97 1.87
CA GLU A 48 -11.08 -2.07 1.34
C GLU A 48 -11.56 -0.70 0.84
N TYR A 49 -12.15 -0.69 -0.36
CA TYR A 49 -12.71 0.52 -0.96
C TYR A 49 -14.23 0.60 -0.75
N PHE A 50 -14.66 1.63 -0.01
CA PHE A 50 -16.07 1.92 0.25
C PHE A 50 -16.60 2.95 -0.74
N LYS A 51 -17.35 2.47 -1.74
CA LYS A 51 -17.94 3.32 -2.79
C LYS A 51 -18.93 4.37 -2.24
N SER A 52 -19.70 4.04 -1.20
CA SER A 52 -20.69 4.95 -0.60
C SER A 52 -20.07 6.21 0.02
N THR A 53 -18.87 6.08 0.58
CA THR A 53 -18.16 7.18 1.26
C THR A 53 -16.91 7.63 0.50
N LYS A 54 -16.65 7.03 -0.68
CA LYS A 54 -15.41 7.20 -1.45
C LYS A 54 -14.18 7.17 -0.54
N SER A 55 -14.04 6.12 0.25
CA SER A 55 -12.91 5.99 1.17
C SER A 55 -12.22 4.64 1.07
N LEU A 56 -10.91 4.64 1.25
CA LEU A 56 -10.07 3.48 1.42
C LEU A 56 -9.83 3.27 2.90
N VAL A 57 -10.10 2.07 3.40
CA VAL A 57 -9.79 1.65 4.77
C VAL A 57 -8.67 0.63 4.68
N PHE A 58 -7.54 0.93 5.30
CA PHE A 58 -6.33 0.12 5.25
C PHE A 58 -6.25 -0.78 6.47
N ASP A 59 -5.87 -2.03 6.26
CA ASP A 59 -5.40 -2.89 7.36
C ASP A 59 -3.92 -2.58 7.60
N GLN A 60 -3.65 -1.57 8.43
CA GLN A 60 -2.29 -1.13 8.73
C GLN A 60 -1.41 -2.25 9.26
N ARG A 61 -1.98 -3.13 10.10
CA ARG A 61 -1.21 -4.21 10.70
C ARG A 61 -0.79 -5.20 9.64
N ALA A 62 -1.71 -5.62 8.76
CA ALA A 62 -1.35 -6.49 7.65
C ALA A 62 -0.32 -5.84 6.71
N ASN A 63 -0.44 -4.52 6.45
CA ASN A 63 0.52 -3.80 5.61
C ASN A 63 1.92 -3.72 6.24
N ILE A 64 2.01 -3.45 7.55
CA ILE A 64 3.30 -3.41 8.28
C ILE A 64 3.90 -4.82 8.36
N ASP A 65 3.12 -5.81 8.75
CA ASP A 65 3.57 -7.21 8.89
C ASP A 65 4.12 -7.73 7.55
N GLU A 66 3.53 -7.35 6.42
CA GLU A 66 4.02 -7.75 5.09
C GLU A 66 5.36 -7.09 4.74
N ILE A 67 5.54 -5.80 5.08
CA ILE A 67 6.81 -5.09 4.91
C ILE A 67 7.89 -5.71 5.80
N ASP A 68 7.57 -6.04 7.05
CA ASP A 68 8.51 -6.65 7.98
C ASP A 68 8.93 -8.06 7.50
N LYS A 69 7.99 -8.89 7.04
CA LYS A 69 8.30 -10.19 6.42
C LYS A 69 9.21 -10.06 5.20
N LEU A 70 8.95 -9.06 4.36
CA LEU A 70 9.81 -8.80 3.19
C LEU A 70 11.23 -8.43 3.64
N MET A 71 11.37 -7.57 4.65
CA MET A 71 12.68 -7.20 5.19
C MET A 71 13.41 -8.38 5.85
N GLU A 72 12.70 -9.21 6.61
CA GLU A 72 13.26 -10.44 7.20
C GLU A 72 13.77 -11.39 6.13
N ALA A 73 13.00 -11.62 5.06
CA ALA A 73 13.44 -12.43 3.94
C ALA A 73 14.72 -11.88 3.31
N TYR A 74 14.79 -10.58 3.02
CA TYR A 74 16.01 -9.97 2.48
C TYR A 74 17.23 -10.16 3.40
N LYS A 75 17.05 -9.96 4.70
CA LYS A 75 18.12 -10.15 5.69
C LYS A 75 18.64 -11.59 5.69
N GLU A 76 17.74 -12.58 5.65
CA GLU A 76 18.15 -13.98 5.56
C GLU A 76 18.91 -14.30 4.27
N TRP A 77 18.52 -13.70 3.14
CA TRP A 77 19.22 -13.89 1.86
C TRP A 77 20.63 -13.30 1.91
N GLU A 78 20.80 -12.09 2.45
CA GLU A 78 22.13 -11.48 2.65
C GLU A 78 23.02 -12.32 3.56
N GLU A 79 22.50 -12.80 4.70
CA GLU A 79 23.27 -13.65 5.63
C GLU A 79 23.71 -14.98 4.98
N LYS A 80 22.87 -15.56 4.12
CA LYS A 80 23.19 -16.79 3.36
C LYS A 80 24.18 -16.57 2.22
N GLU A 81 24.25 -15.38 1.63
CA GLU A 81 25.24 -15.03 0.59
C GLU A 81 26.59 -14.60 1.17
N VAL A 82 26.61 -13.93 2.33
CA VAL A 82 27.85 -13.53 3.02
C VAL A 82 28.65 -14.75 3.53
N GLY A 83 27.98 -15.86 3.84
CA GLY A 83 28.62 -17.13 4.24
C GLY A 83 29.27 -17.94 3.10
N LYS A 84 29.22 -17.47 1.84
CA LYS A 84 29.79 -18.18 0.67
C LYS A 84 31.13 -17.60 0.16
N LYS A 85 31.78 -16.72 0.91
CA LYS A 85 33.12 -16.19 0.56
C LYS A 85 34.24 -16.83 1.37
#